data_AF-A0AAV9NS57-F1
#
_entry.id   AF-A0AAV9NS57-F1
#
_cell.length_a   1.000
_cell.length_b   1.000
_cell.length_c   1.000
_cell.angle_alpha   90.00
_cell.angle_beta   90.00
_cell.angle_gamma   90.00
#
_symmetry.space_group_name_H-M   'P 1'
#
loop_
_entity.id
_entity.type
_entity.pdbx_description
1 polymer ?
#
loop_
_entity_poly.entity_id
_entity_poly.type
_entity_poly.pdbx_seq_one_letter_code
_entity_poly.pdbx_strand_id
1 'polypeptide(L)'
;MGLAKTVTMIAHMHERIRRIELMKDAGEHITDKNKPILFIVPPSLTRQATRAIKVFSLDLEPFAYYGDGRIRSDIHGKQIKTLLKADHPFFDGGIYRKVIVSPHPTWQSRDGPAKLTKWRMENG
;
A
#
# COMPACT_ATOMS: atom_id res chain seq x y z
N MET A 1 -4.90 -23.77 -2.58
CA MET A 1 -6.05 -22.93 -2.20
C MET A 1 -6.21 -21.82 -3.24
N GLY A 2 -7.36 -21.73 -3.92
CA GLY A 2 -7.62 -20.81 -5.04
C GLY A 2 -9.02 -20.21 -4.97
N LEU A 3 -9.31 -19.45 -3.92
CA LEU A 3 -10.66 -18.91 -3.66
C LEU A 3 -10.89 -17.50 -4.25
N ALA A 4 -10.22 -17.15 -5.34
CA ALA A 4 -10.35 -15.84 -6.01
C ALA A 4 -10.22 -14.60 -5.08
N LYS A 5 -9.66 -14.76 -3.87
CA LYS A 5 -9.63 -13.73 -2.82
C LYS A 5 -8.92 -12.44 -3.26
N THR A 6 -7.91 -12.58 -4.12
CA THR A 6 -7.23 -11.44 -4.73
C THR A 6 -8.14 -10.62 -5.63
N VAL A 7 -9.01 -11.28 -6.40
CA VAL A 7 -10.00 -10.61 -7.27
C VAL A 7 -11.07 -9.93 -6.42
N THR A 8 -11.56 -10.59 -5.37
CA THR A 8 -12.49 -9.98 -4.41
C THR A 8 -11.89 -8.73 -3.76
N MET A 9 -10.62 -8.79 -3.37
CA MET A 9 -9.93 -7.64 -2.79
C MET A 9 -9.81 -6.48 -3.78
N ILE A 10 -9.47 -6.76 -5.05
CA ILE A 10 -9.42 -5.74 -6.10
C ILE A 10 -10.81 -5.12 -6.31
N ALA A 11 -11.88 -5.91 -6.32
CA ALA A 11 -13.25 -5.38 -6.40
C ALA A 11 -13.57 -4.42 -5.23
N HIS A 12 -13.16 -4.75 -4.01
CA HIS A 12 -13.30 -3.82 -2.87
C HIS A 12 -12.50 -2.52 -3.03
N MET A 13 -11.30 -2.59 -3.64
CA MET A 13 -10.51 -1.40 -3.94
C MET A 13 -11.24 -0.46 -4.92
N HIS A 14 -11.84 -1.01 -5.97
CA HIS A 14 -12.66 -0.23 -6.91
C HIS A 14 -13.90 0.37 -6.25
N GLU A 15 -14.60 -0.39 -5.41
CA GLU A 15 -15.78 0.12 -4.71
C GLU A 15 -15.43 1.31 -3.80
N ARG A 16 -14.27 1.27 -3.12
CA ARG A 16 -13.75 2.42 -2.37
C ARG A 16 -13.52 3.63 -3.28
N ILE A 17 -12.89 3.43 -4.44
CA ILE A 17 -12.63 4.51 -5.41
C ILE A 17 -13.93 5.10 -5.92
N ARG A 18 -14.90 4.26 -6.28
CA ARG A 18 -16.22 4.69 -6.75
C ARG A 18 -16.94 5.53 -5.72
N ARG A 19 -16.94 5.11 -4.45
CA ARG A 19 -17.52 5.92 -3.34
C ARG A 19 -16.83 7.27 -3.22
N ILE A 20 -15.50 7.26 -3.35
CA ILE A 20 -14.70 8.48 -3.35
C ILE A 20 -15.09 9.40 -4.52
N GLU A 21 -15.31 8.88 -5.72
CA GLU A 21 -15.74 9.68 -6.88
C GLU A 21 -17.15 10.23 -6.68
N LEU A 22 -18.11 9.40 -6.27
CA LEU A 22 -19.50 9.82 -6.05
C LEU A 22 -19.62 10.93 -4.99
N MET A 23 -18.94 10.78 -3.85
CA MET A 23 -18.92 11.83 -2.82
C MET A 23 -18.25 13.12 -3.33
N LYS A 24 -17.37 13.04 -4.35
CA LYS A 24 -16.67 14.22 -4.90
C LYS A 24 -17.64 14.97 -5.81
N ASP A 25 -18.37 14.24 -6.63
CA ASP A 25 -19.41 14.78 -7.51
C ASP A 25 -20.56 15.41 -6.70
N ALA A 26 -20.84 14.88 -5.51
CA ALA A 26 -21.80 15.44 -4.55
C ALA A 26 -21.32 16.72 -3.83
N GLY A 27 -20.08 17.18 -4.05
CA GLY A 27 -19.55 18.39 -3.43
C GLY A 27 -19.23 18.27 -1.94
N GLU A 28 -19.18 17.05 -1.39
CA GLU A 28 -18.79 16.86 0.01
C GLU A 28 -17.33 17.24 0.25
N HIS A 29 -16.95 17.53 1.49
CA HIS A 29 -15.57 17.80 1.90
C HIS A 29 -14.97 16.51 2.48
N ILE A 30 -13.98 15.92 1.80
CA ILE A 30 -13.51 14.57 2.16
C ILE A 30 -12.04 14.62 2.52
N THR A 31 -11.78 14.45 3.81
CA THR A 31 -10.46 14.52 4.43
C THR A 31 -9.63 13.26 4.18
N ASP A 32 -10.27 12.11 3.94
CA ASP A 32 -9.60 10.82 3.64
C ASP A 32 -9.31 10.57 2.15
N LYS A 33 -9.70 11.50 1.26
CA LYS A 33 -9.78 11.26 -0.19
C LYS A 33 -8.49 11.28 -0.96
N ASN A 34 -7.41 11.71 -0.35
CA ASN A 34 -6.13 11.56 -0.99
C ASN A 34 -5.61 10.15 -0.69
N LYS A 35 -5.47 9.69 0.55
CA LYS A 35 -4.65 8.52 0.95
C LYS A 35 -4.66 7.29 0.01
N PRO A 36 -3.46 6.74 -0.32
CA PRO A 36 -3.33 5.52 -1.10
C PRO A 36 -3.93 4.32 -0.35
N ILE A 37 -4.32 3.30 -1.12
CA ILE A 37 -4.77 2.02 -0.55
C ILE A 37 -3.52 1.27 -0.07
N LEU A 38 -3.52 0.85 1.19
CA LEU A 38 -2.51 -0.05 1.72
C LEU A 38 -2.99 -1.49 1.62
N PHE A 39 -2.25 -2.33 0.90
CA PHE A 39 -2.50 -3.76 0.79
C PHE A 39 -1.33 -4.56 1.38
N ILE A 40 -1.53 -5.06 2.61
CA ILE A 40 -0.53 -5.86 3.31
C ILE A 40 -0.71 -7.32 2.89
N VAL A 41 0.37 -7.94 2.44
CA VAL A 41 0.41 -9.33 1.97
C VAL A 41 1.66 -10.01 2.49
N PRO A 42 1.73 -11.34 2.60
CA PRO A 42 2.99 -12.03 2.89
C PRO A 42 4.11 -11.68 1.90
N PRO A 43 5.40 -11.66 2.30
CA PRO A 43 6.52 -11.31 1.42
C PRO A 43 6.62 -12.17 0.15
N SER A 44 6.25 -13.44 0.24
CA SER A 44 6.20 -14.37 -0.89
C SER A 44 5.12 -14.01 -1.92
N LEU A 45 4.10 -13.23 -1.52
CA LEU A 45 2.94 -12.87 -2.33
C LEU A 45 2.98 -11.44 -2.85
N THR A 46 3.90 -10.58 -2.39
CA THR A 46 4.01 -9.17 -2.85
C THR A 46 4.09 -9.06 -4.37
N ARG A 47 4.92 -9.90 -5.02
CA ARG A 47 5.05 -9.92 -6.48
C ARG A 47 3.76 -10.36 -7.17
N GLN A 48 3.13 -11.43 -6.67
CA GLN A 48 1.89 -11.95 -7.25
C GLN A 48 0.74 -10.95 -7.10
N ALA A 49 0.61 -10.32 -5.93
CA ALA A 49 -0.39 -9.30 -5.65
C ALA A 49 -0.22 -8.06 -6.54
N THR A 50 1.02 -7.56 -6.66
CA THR A 50 1.34 -6.41 -7.54
C THR A 50 0.98 -6.70 -8.99
N ARG A 51 1.34 -7.89 -9.48
CA ARG A 51 0.99 -8.33 -10.85
C ARG A 51 -0.52 -8.49 -11.01
N ALA A 52 -1.21 -9.07 -10.04
CA ALA A 52 -2.65 -9.29 -10.11
C ALA A 52 -3.41 -7.96 -10.21
N ILE A 53 -3.07 -6.97 -9.38
CA ILE A 53 -3.69 -5.63 -9.46
C ILE A 53 -3.49 -5.04 -10.85
N LYS A 54 -2.25 -5.07 -11.37
CA LYS A 54 -1.93 -4.54 -12.71
C LYS A 54 -2.68 -5.26 -13.85
N VAL A 55 -2.95 -6.55 -13.70
CA VAL A 55 -3.61 -7.37 -14.74
C VAL A 55 -5.13 -7.20 -14.70
N PHE A 56 -5.72 -7.15 -13.50
CA PHE A 56 -7.17 -7.12 -13.33
C PHE A 56 -7.74 -5.71 -13.21
N SER A 57 -6.90 -4.68 -13.09
CA SER A 57 -7.32 -3.28 -12.99
C SER A 57 -6.35 -2.38 -13.74
N LEU A 58 -6.89 -1.55 -14.64
CA LEU A 58 -6.13 -0.58 -15.44
C LEU A 58 -6.07 0.81 -14.80
N ASP A 59 -7.00 1.09 -13.89
CA ASP A 59 -7.21 2.34 -13.15
C ASP A 59 -6.49 2.36 -11.80
N LEU A 60 -6.20 1.19 -11.21
CA LEU A 60 -5.35 1.09 -10.02
C LEU A 60 -3.88 1.10 -10.41
N GLU A 61 -3.09 1.85 -9.64
CA GLU A 61 -1.66 1.95 -9.84
C GLU A 61 -0.91 1.25 -8.69
N PRO A 62 -0.47 -0.02 -8.87
CA PRO A 62 0.20 -0.75 -7.81
C PRO A 62 1.68 -0.37 -7.68
N PHE A 63 2.11 -0.17 -6.45
CA PHE A 63 3.48 0.10 -6.05
C PHE A 63 3.94 -0.92 -5.01
N ALA A 64 4.99 -1.67 -5.30
CA ALA A 64 5.59 -2.54 -4.29
C ALA A 64 6.48 -1.71 -3.35
N TYR A 65 6.36 -1.97 -2.04
CA TYR A 65 7.17 -1.30 -1.02
C TYR A 65 7.59 -2.28 0.08
N TYR A 66 8.90 -2.44 0.26
CA TYR A 66 9.49 -3.41 1.21
C TYR A 66 9.87 -2.80 2.57
N GLY A 67 9.57 -1.52 2.80
CA GLY A 67 9.90 -0.88 4.09
C GLY A 67 11.33 -0.35 4.17
N ASP A 68 12.16 -0.61 3.16
CA ASP A 68 13.55 -0.22 3.10
C ASP A 68 13.92 0.19 1.66
N GLY A 69 15.09 0.79 1.48
CA GLY A 69 15.59 1.14 0.14
C GLY A 69 15.99 -0.06 -0.71
N ARG A 70 15.62 -1.30 -0.32
CA ARG A 70 15.98 -2.50 -1.08
C ARG A 70 15.17 -2.55 -2.36
N ILE A 71 15.90 -2.67 -3.46
CA ILE A 71 15.32 -2.82 -4.79
C ILE A 71 15.28 -4.31 -5.12
N ARG A 72 14.10 -4.81 -5.49
CA ARG A 72 13.94 -6.19 -5.94
C ARG A 72 13.80 -6.20 -7.45
N SER A 73 14.80 -6.74 -8.15
CA SER A 73 14.79 -6.85 -9.61
C SER A 73 13.68 -7.76 -10.13
N ASP A 74 13.12 -8.64 -9.29
CA ASP A 74 12.06 -9.59 -9.65
C ASP A 74 10.63 -9.00 -9.59
N ILE A 75 10.47 -7.73 -9.22
CA ILE A 75 9.17 -7.06 -9.19
C ILE A 75 8.90 -6.39 -10.55
N HIS A 76 7.94 -6.94 -11.29
CA HIS A 76 7.39 -6.30 -12.48
C HIS A 76 6.41 -5.18 -12.08
N GLY A 77 6.86 -3.93 -12.06
CA GLY A 77 6.02 -2.78 -11.73
C GLY A 77 6.78 -1.61 -11.12
N LYS A 78 6.05 -0.59 -10.67
CA LYS A 78 6.62 0.55 -9.95
C LYS A 78 7.01 0.10 -8.53
N GLN A 79 8.20 0.49 -8.09
CA GLN A 79 8.71 0.21 -6.75
C GLN A 79 9.01 1.53 -6.05
N ILE A 80 8.65 1.61 -4.77
CA ILE A 80 9.01 2.74 -3.92
C ILE A 80 10.38 2.43 -3.34
N LYS A 81 11.39 3.17 -3.80
CA LYS A 81 12.82 2.92 -3.50
C LYS A 81 13.31 3.64 -2.25
N THR A 82 12.49 4.49 -1.67
CA THR A 82 12.81 5.39 -0.57
C THR A 82 11.88 5.12 0.60
N LEU A 83 12.31 5.49 1.81
CA LEU A 83 11.47 5.37 2.99
C LEU A 83 10.24 6.28 2.85
N LEU A 84 9.05 5.71 2.99
CA LEU A 84 7.78 6.45 2.99
C LEU A 84 7.61 7.21 4.31
N LYS A 85 8.22 8.40 4.38
CA LYS A 85 7.97 9.38 5.45
C LYS A 85 6.67 10.15 5.18
N ALA A 86 6.16 10.86 6.19
CA ALA A 86 4.90 11.61 6.07
C ALA A 86 4.95 12.70 4.99
N ASP A 87 6.13 13.28 4.76
CA ASP A 87 6.45 14.31 3.78
C ASP A 87 6.91 13.74 2.42
N HIS A 88 6.73 12.44 2.19
CA HIS A 88 7.29 11.80 1.00
C HIS A 88 6.51 12.21 -0.26
N PRO A 89 7.19 12.61 -1.37
CA PRO A 89 6.53 13.09 -2.61
C PRO A 89 5.57 12.10 -3.26
N PHE A 90 5.67 10.82 -2.90
CA PHE A 90 4.69 9.80 -3.30
C PHE A 90 3.25 10.16 -2.92
N PHE A 91 3.08 10.86 -1.79
CA PHE A 91 1.80 11.31 -1.28
C PHE A 91 1.28 12.59 -1.95
N ASP A 92 2.02 13.15 -2.91
CA ASP A 92 1.56 14.29 -3.70
C ASP A 92 0.68 13.82 -4.87
N GLY A 93 -0.48 14.47 -5.03
CA GLY A 93 -1.38 14.35 -6.19
C GLY A 93 -2.16 13.04 -6.34
N GLY A 94 -3.50 13.11 -6.40
CA GLY A 94 -4.37 12.04 -6.93
C GLY A 94 -4.20 10.64 -6.32
N ILE A 95 -3.82 10.55 -5.05
CA ILE A 95 -3.24 9.33 -4.47
C ILE A 95 -4.26 8.21 -4.17
N TYR A 96 -5.57 8.42 -4.37
CA TYR A 96 -6.61 7.41 -4.02
C TYR A 96 -6.64 6.19 -4.94
N ARG A 97 -6.09 6.30 -6.15
CA ARG A 97 -5.93 5.18 -7.10
C ARG A 97 -4.59 4.44 -6.94
N LYS A 98 -3.66 4.98 -6.15
CA LYS A 98 -2.38 4.33 -5.87
C LYS A 98 -2.59 3.23 -4.83
N VAL A 99 -2.05 2.04 -5.09
CA VAL A 99 -2.09 0.90 -4.17
C VAL A 99 -0.67 0.55 -3.72
N ILE A 100 -0.35 0.74 -2.46
CA ILE A 100 0.91 0.30 -1.86
C ILE A 100 0.75 -1.17 -1.47
N VAL A 101 1.49 -2.06 -2.11
CA VAL A 101 1.55 -3.49 -1.80
C VAL A 101 2.79 -3.76 -0.97
N SER A 102 2.63 -4.30 0.23
CA SER A 102 3.76 -4.48 1.16
C SER A 102 3.75 -5.77 1.97
N PRO A 103 4.93 -6.38 2.23
CA PRO A 103 5.12 -7.46 3.19
C PRO A 103 4.80 -7.12 4.65
N HIS A 104 4.81 -5.83 5.01
CA HIS A 104 4.73 -5.36 6.38
C HIS A 104 3.64 -4.28 6.49
N PRO A 105 3.06 -4.04 7.69
CA PRO A 105 2.29 -2.83 7.92
C PRO A 105 3.21 -1.63 7.71
N THR A 106 3.01 -0.90 6.61
CA THR A 106 3.95 0.12 6.11
C THR A 106 3.92 1.41 6.90
N TRP A 107 3.04 1.52 7.87
CA TRP A 107 3.01 2.64 8.79
C TRP A 107 3.20 2.09 10.20
N GLN A 108 4.41 2.32 10.72
CA GLN A 108 4.87 1.94 12.06
C GLN A 108 5.17 0.45 12.29
N SER A 109 6.28 -0.04 11.74
CA SER A 109 7.33 -0.51 12.65
C SER A 109 8.25 0.67 12.95
N ARG A 110 7.72 1.64 13.71
CA ARG A 110 8.50 2.77 14.21
C ARG A 110 9.55 2.29 15.23
N ASP A 111 9.41 1.04 15.69
CA ASP A 111 10.38 0.28 16.45
C ASP A 111 10.41 -1.17 15.90
N GLY A 112 11.46 -1.53 15.15
CA GLY A 112 11.73 -2.93 14.86
C GLY A 112 12.07 -3.72 16.15
N PRO A 113 12.20 -5.05 16.09
CA PRO A 113 12.59 -5.88 17.25
C PRO A 113 13.78 -5.30 18.02
N ALA A 114 14.76 -4.72 17.30
CA ALA A 114 15.94 -4.10 17.88
C ALA A 114 15.66 -2.93 18.85
N LYS A 115 14.65 -2.11 18.58
CA LYS A 115 14.27 -1.00 19.49
C LYS A 115 13.34 -1.46 20.62
N LEU A 116 12.52 -2.47 20.36
CA LEU A 116 11.66 -3.09 21.38
C LEU A 116 12.51 -3.81 22.43
N THR A 117 13.60 -4.46 22.00
CA THR A 117 14.65 -4.99 22.89
C THR A 117 15.34 -3.87 23.66
N LYS A 118 15.72 -2.76 23.00
CA LYS A 118 16.36 -1.63 23.66
C LYS A 118 15.49 -0.98 24.74
N TRP A 119 14.20 -0.76 24.47
CA TRP A 119 13.26 -0.24 25.46
C TRP A 119 13.07 -1.18 26.66
N ARG A 120 12.97 -2.49 26.42
CA ARG A 120 12.89 -3.51 27.49
C ARG A 120 14.16 -3.57 28.35
N MET A 121 15.33 -3.25 27.79
CA MET A 121 16.57 -3.18 28.57
C MET A 121 16.68 -1.87 29.36
N GLU A 122 16.12 -0.77 28.85
CA GLU A 122 16.22 0.56 29.48
C GLU A 122 15.11 0.86 30.50
N ASN A 123 13.99 0.14 30.47
CA ASN A 123 12.81 0.36 31.33
C ASN A 123 12.28 -0.93 31.99
N GLY A 124 13.07 -2.00 31.98
CA GLY A 124 12.78 -3.28 32.64
C GLY A 124 13.65 -3.51 33.86
#